data_AF-A0A3D2MS56-F1
#
_entry.id   AF-A0A3D2MS56-F1
#
_cell.length_a   1.000
_cell.length_b   1.000
_cell.length_c   1.000
_cell.angle_alpha   90.00
_cell.angle_beta   90.00
_cell.angle_gamma   90.00
#
_symmetry.space_group_name_H-M   'P 1'
#
loop_
_entity.id
_entity.type
_entity.pdbx_description
1 polymer ?
#
loop_
_entity_poly.entity_id
_entity_poly.type
_entity_poly.pdbx_seq_one_letter_code
_entity_poly.pdbx_strand_id
1 'polypeptide(L)'
;MSSKSNQDPNDHPEPHPWLEEKVYAKLRQRTVDLVKQSVDALRKDKQRVSLATVAAKSKELDLDHRGISESAILYNQEARAYYEQHRSWRGSSRKRAKPLDMASPASPGVVKPGRDEQRVRQRYLRMSKEAIVKRLITAERTLAEQRERWLSQQDEVLTWRLRAEAAETQLQERKARTSQQKL
;
A
#
# COMPACT_ATOMS: atom_id res chain seq x y z
N MET A 1 -2.55 53.06 -24.80
CA MET A 1 -2.40 51.71 -25.37
C MET A 1 -1.01 51.22 -25.02
N SER A 2 -0.90 50.31 -24.06
CA SER A 2 0.38 49.85 -23.50
C SER A 2 0.48 48.35 -23.79
N SER A 3 1.29 48.00 -24.79
CA SER A 3 1.49 46.62 -25.22
C SER A 3 2.54 45.97 -24.32
N LYS A 4 2.11 45.09 -23.41
CA LYS A 4 2.99 44.16 -22.70
C LYS A 4 3.27 42.98 -23.63
N SER A 5 4.51 42.88 -24.07
CA SER A 5 5.05 41.67 -24.70
C SER A 5 5.05 40.53 -23.68
N ASN A 6 4.27 39.48 -23.97
CA ASN A 6 4.35 38.19 -23.29
C ASN A 6 5.72 37.57 -23.61
N GLN A 7 6.58 37.44 -22.62
CA GLN A 7 7.76 36.57 -22.69
C GLN A 7 7.30 35.15 -22.34
N ASP A 8 7.43 34.21 -23.25
CA ASP A 8 7.20 32.79 -22.98
C ASP A 8 8.27 32.25 -22.02
N PRO A 9 7.90 31.49 -20.97
CA PRO A 9 8.83 31.04 -19.93
C PRO A 9 9.70 29.83 -20.32
N ASN A 10 9.82 29.50 -21.61
CA ASN A 10 10.43 28.25 -22.07
C ASN A 10 11.58 28.43 -23.07
N ASP A 11 12.21 29.61 -23.09
CA ASP A 11 13.44 29.87 -23.82
C ASP A 11 14.61 29.17 -23.10
N HIS A 12 14.82 27.89 -23.40
CA HIS A 12 16.10 27.26 -23.14
C HIS A 12 17.08 27.74 -24.22
N PRO A 13 18.13 28.52 -23.90
CA PRO A 13 19.08 28.96 -24.90
C PRO A 13 19.74 27.74 -25.54
N GLU A 14 19.56 27.60 -26.84
CA GLU A 14 20.22 26.59 -27.69
C GLU A 14 21.71 26.54 -27.33
N PRO A 15 22.24 25.39 -26.88
CA PRO A 15 23.61 25.32 -26.40
C PRO A 15 24.59 25.61 -27.52
N HIS A 16 25.45 26.61 -27.33
CA HIS A 16 26.41 27.00 -28.34
C HIS A 16 27.43 25.88 -28.62
N PRO A 17 27.56 25.40 -29.87
CA PRO A 17 28.35 24.20 -30.21
C PRO A 17 29.84 24.32 -29.88
N TRP A 18 30.40 25.54 -29.91
CA TRP A 18 31.81 25.78 -29.54
C TRP A 18 32.12 25.49 -28.07
N LEU A 19 31.12 25.59 -27.19
CA LEU A 19 31.24 25.33 -25.75
C LEU A 19 31.20 23.82 -25.45
N GLU A 20 30.43 23.06 -26.24
CA GLU A 20 30.30 21.61 -26.12
C GLU A 20 31.59 20.85 -26.40
N GLU A 21 32.26 21.19 -27.50
CA GLU A 21 33.46 20.47 -27.92
C GLU A 21 34.69 20.87 -27.09
N LYS A 22 34.88 22.16 -26.81
CA LYS A 22 36.12 22.63 -26.17
C LYS A 22 36.12 22.49 -24.65
N VAL A 23 34.97 22.71 -24.00
CA VAL A 23 34.88 22.80 -22.53
C VAL A 23 34.14 21.60 -21.96
N TYR A 24 32.92 21.33 -22.43
CA TYR A 24 32.11 20.25 -21.86
C TYR A 24 32.67 18.86 -22.16
N ALA A 25 33.27 18.61 -23.33
CA ALA A 25 33.88 17.30 -23.62
C ALA A 25 35.02 16.96 -22.65
N LYS A 26 35.94 17.90 -22.38
CA LYS A 26 37.07 17.70 -21.46
C LYS A 26 36.61 17.49 -20.02
N LEU A 27 35.63 18.28 -19.57
CA LEU A 27 35.07 18.13 -18.22
C LEU A 27 34.31 16.81 -18.07
N ARG A 28 33.59 16.38 -19.11
CA ARG A 28 32.92 15.07 -19.14
C ARG A 28 33.94 13.94 -19.00
N GLN A 29 35.02 13.96 -19.77
CA GLN A 29 36.08 12.94 -19.69
C GLN A 29 36.76 12.92 -18.32
N ARG A 30 37.16 14.08 -17.78
CA ARG A 30 37.71 14.20 -16.42
C ARG A 30 36.77 13.56 -15.38
N THR A 31 35.47 13.81 -15.52
CA THR A 31 34.46 13.24 -14.61
C THR A 31 34.41 11.72 -14.71
N VAL A 32 34.41 11.17 -15.93
CA VAL A 32 34.39 9.71 -16.15
C VAL A 32 35.63 9.06 -15.54
N ASP A 33 36.81 9.64 -15.76
CA ASP A 33 38.07 9.07 -15.28
C ASP A 33 38.14 9.05 -13.76
N LEU A 34 37.78 10.16 -13.11
CA LEU A 34 37.75 10.23 -11.65
C LEU A 34 36.67 9.31 -11.05
N VAL A 35 35.50 9.14 -11.69
CA VAL A 35 34.49 8.17 -11.24
C VAL A 35 35.03 6.74 -11.33
N LYS A 36 35.69 6.37 -12.44
CA LYS A 36 36.28 5.04 -12.61
C LYS A 36 37.32 4.76 -11.52
N GLN A 37 38.28 5.68 -11.34
CA GLN A 37 39.31 5.56 -10.32
C GLN A 37 38.73 5.48 -8.90
N SER A 38 37.73 6.31 -8.58
CA SER A 38 37.09 6.32 -7.27
C SER A 38 36.33 5.03 -6.99
N VAL A 39 35.59 4.51 -7.97
CA VAL A 39 34.87 3.23 -7.85
C VAL A 39 35.85 2.07 -7.69
N ASP A 40 36.95 2.05 -8.45
CA ASP A 40 37.97 1.01 -8.36
C ASP A 40 38.69 1.05 -7.01
N ALA A 41 39.01 2.23 -6.48
CA ALA A 41 39.57 2.38 -5.14
C ALA A 41 38.59 1.89 -4.06
N LEU A 42 37.33 2.31 -4.11
CA LEU A 42 36.30 1.86 -3.17
C LEU A 42 36.10 0.34 -3.22
N ARG A 43 36.24 -0.29 -4.40
CA ARG A 43 36.18 -1.75 -4.55
C ARG A 43 37.39 -2.44 -3.94
N LYS A 44 38.60 -1.91 -4.11
CA LYS A 44 39.82 -2.44 -3.48
C LYS A 44 39.72 -2.39 -1.96
N ASP A 45 39.19 -1.28 -1.43
CA ASP A 45 39.00 -1.06 0.00
C ASP A 45 37.77 -1.80 0.58
N LYS A 46 37.04 -2.57 -0.26
CA LYS A 46 35.79 -3.27 0.08
C LYS A 46 34.72 -2.36 0.71
N GLN A 47 34.74 -1.07 0.38
CA GLN A 47 33.79 -0.09 0.89
C GLN A 47 32.51 -0.05 0.04
N ARG A 48 31.43 0.44 0.65
CA ARG A 48 30.14 0.57 -0.01
C ARG A 48 30.22 1.60 -1.13
N VAL A 49 29.94 1.18 -2.37
CA VAL A 49 29.86 2.09 -3.53
C VAL A 49 28.48 2.77 -3.55
N SER A 50 28.44 4.07 -3.25
CA SER A 50 27.29 4.98 -3.28
C SER A 50 27.71 6.34 -3.88
N LEU A 51 26.77 7.19 -4.31
CA LEU A 51 27.10 8.48 -4.92
C LEU A 51 27.95 9.35 -3.96
N ALA A 52 27.54 9.44 -2.70
CA ALA A 52 28.25 10.22 -1.68
C ALA A 52 29.67 9.71 -1.42
N THR A 53 29.86 8.39 -1.34
CA THR A 53 31.19 7.81 -1.12
C THR A 53 32.09 7.97 -2.34
N VAL A 54 31.54 7.87 -3.56
CA VAL A 54 32.29 8.15 -4.80
C VAL A 54 32.69 9.63 -4.86
N ALA A 55 31.79 10.55 -4.53
CA ALA A 55 32.09 11.98 -4.46
C ALA A 55 33.20 12.29 -3.44
N ALA A 56 33.10 11.73 -2.22
CA ALA A 56 34.12 11.88 -1.20
C ALA A 56 35.48 11.32 -1.65
N LYS A 57 35.50 10.10 -2.19
CA LYS A 57 36.74 9.47 -2.65
C LYS A 57 37.36 10.19 -3.84
N SER A 58 36.54 10.74 -4.74
CA SER A 58 37.02 11.54 -5.87
C SER A 58 37.75 12.79 -5.41
N LYS A 59 37.35 13.40 -4.29
CA LYS A 59 38.01 14.58 -3.74
C LYS A 59 39.39 14.28 -3.17
N GLU A 60 39.58 13.08 -2.62
CA GLU A 60 40.88 12.61 -2.13
C GLU A 60 41.86 12.28 -3.28
N LEU A 61 41.34 11.76 -4.39
CA LEU A 61 42.14 11.33 -5.55
C LEU A 61 42.42 12.46 -6.55
N ASP A 62 41.61 13.51 -6.53
CA ASP A 62 41.77 14.66 -7.43
C ASP A 62 42.92 15.57 -6.97
N LEU A 63 43.86 15.82 -7.89
CA LEU A 63 45.04 16.68 -7.63
C LEU A 63 44.65 18.12 -7.27
N ASP A 64 43.50 18.59 -7.78
CA ASP A 64 42.99 19.93 -7.49
C ASP A 64 42.11 19.97 -6.22
N HIS A 65 41.90 18.82 -5.56
CA HIS A 65 40.98 18.64 -4.42
C HIS A 65 39.55 19.15 -4.65
N ARG A 66 39.13 19.31 -5.92
CA ARG A 66 37.79 19.76 -6.29
C ARG A 66 36.81 18.58 -6.26
N GLY A 67 37.28 17.42 -6.68
CA GLY A 67 36.46 16.20 -6.73
C GLY A 67 35.27 16.36 -7.68
N ILE A 68 34.28 15.48 -7.52
CA ILE A 68 33.07 15.45 -8.34
C ILE A 68 31.84 15.49 -7.44
N SER A 69 30.83 16.29 -7.82
CA SER A 69 29.53 16.31 -7.16
C SER A 69 28.63 15.16 -7.61
N GLU A 70 27.71 14.73 -6.76
CA GLU A 70 26.75 13.65 -7.10
C GLU A 70 25.94 13.96 -8.37
N SER A 71 25.53 15.22 -8.54
CA SER A 71 24.80 15.68 -9.71
C SER A 71 25.62 15.54 -11.01
N ALA A 72 26.93 15.79 -10.96
CA ALA A 72 27.80 15.65 -12.13
C ALA A 72 27.93 14.18 -12.58
N ILE A 73 27.94 13.23 -11.63
CA ILE A 73 27.91 11.79 -11.91
C ILE A 73 26.59 11.42 -12.60
N LEU A 74 25.46 11.98 -12.15
CA LEU A 74 24.14 11.67 -12.70
C LEU A 74 23.88 12.29 -14.07
N TYR A 75 24.44 13.49 -14.33
CA TYR A 75 24.26 14.21 -15.60
C TYR A 75 25.11 13.62 -16.74
N ASN A 76 26.31 13.10 -16.43
CA ASN A 76 27.14 12.42 -17.40
C ASN A 76 26.73 10.94 -17.54
N GLN A 77 26.11 10.60 -18.68
CA GLN A 77 25.58 9.27 -18.94
C GLN A 77 26.63 8.16 -18.82
N GLU A 78 27.87 8.40 -19.28
CA GLU A 78 28.95 7.42 -19.21
C GLU A 78 29.39 7.15 -17.76
N ALA A 79 29.58 8.21 -16.98
CA ALA A 79 29.94 8.11 -15.58
C ALA A 79 28.84 7.40 -14.78
N ARG A 80 27.58 7.74 -15.06
CA ARG A 80 26.42 7.11 -14.47
C ARG A 80 26.34 5.62 -14.79
N ALA A 81 26.55 5.23 -16.05
CA ALA A 81 26.52 3.82 -16.45
C ALA A 81 27.58 3.00 -15.70
N TYR A 82 28.79 3.54 -15.59
CA TYR A 82 29.88 2.89 -14.86
C TYR A 82 29.57 2.75 -13.36
N TYR A 83 29.02 3.81 -12.75
CA TYR A 83 28.56 3.77 -11.35
C TYR A 83 27.42 2.76 -11.14
N GLU A 84 26.41 2.74 -12.01
CA GLU A 84 25.26 1.84 -11.88
C GLU A 84 25.64 0.36 -12.00
N GLN A 85 26.66 0.04 -12.79
CA GLN A 85 27.20 -1.32 -12.89
C GLN A 85 27.85 -1.80 -11.58
N HIS A 86 28.49 -0.89 -10.85
CA HIS A 86 29.30 -1.20 -9.67
C HIS A 86 28.66 -0.80 -8.34
N ARG A 87 27.44 -0.26 -8.35
CA ARG A 87 26.76 0.18 -7.12
C ARG A 87 26.48 -1.00 -6.19
N SER A 88 26.75 -0.80 -4.91
CA SER A 88 26.53 -1.78 -3.85
C SER A 88 25.06 -1.96 -3.47
N TRP A 89 24.26 -0.90 -3.61
CA TRP A 89 22.83 -0.91 -3.29
C TRP A 89 22.03 -1.09 -4.58
N ARG A 90 21.53 -2.30 -4.82
CA ARG A 90 20.40 -2.48 -5.73
C ARG A 90 19.19 -1.94 -5.00
N GLY A 91 18.76 -0.73 -5.38
CA GLY A 91 17.53 -0.12 -4.91
C GLY A 91 16.46 -1.19 -4.81
N SER A 92 15.82 -1.32 -3.65
CA SER A 92 14.70 -2.25 -3.41
C SER A 92 13.88 -2.24 -4.68
N SER A 93 14.01 -3.31 -5.48
CA SER A 93 13.21 -3.47 -6.68
C SER A 93 11.82 -3.22 -6.15
N ARG A 94 11.17 -2.17 -6.63
CA ARG A 94 9.77 -1.91 -6.33
C ARG A 94 9.08 -3.11 -6.95
N LYS A 95 9.06 -4.24 -6.24
CA LYS A 95 8.06 -5.27 -6.35
C LYS A 95 6.83 -4.41 -6.16
N ARG A 96 6.22 -4.00 -7.29
CA ARG A 96 4.89 -3.41 -7.32
C ARG A 96 4.15 -4.25 -6.32
N ALA A 97 3.76 -3.64 -5.19
CA ALA A 97 3.01 -4.35 -4.18
C ALA A 97 1.91 -5.02 -5.00
N LYS A 98 1.94 -6.36 -5.09
CA LYS A 98 0.88 -7.08 -5.78
C LYS A 98 -0.37 -6.47 -5.17
N PRO A 99 -1.33 -5.95 -5.97
CA PRO A 99 -2.60 -5.56 -5.40
C PRO A 99 -2.98 -6.75 -4.54
N LEU A 100 -3.12 -6.52 -3.24
CA LEU A 100 -3.57 -7.57 -2.34
C LEU A 100 -4.91 -7.94 -2.94
N ASP A 101 -4.94 -9.05 -3.68
CA ASP A 101 -6.14 -9.78 -3.98
C ASP A 101 -6.63 -10.21 -2.60
N MET A 102 -7.31 -9.29 -1.93
CA MET A 102 -8.32 -9.58 -0.92
C MET A 102 -9.51 -10.19 -1.66
N ALA A 103 -9.25 -11.14 -2.55
CA ALA A 103 -10.18 -12.11 -3.07
C ALA A 103 -10.31 -13.19 -2.00
N SER A 104 -10.84 -12.80 -0.86
CA SER A 104 -11.82 -13.67 -0.24
C SER A 104 -13.11 -12.87 -0.30
N PRO A 105 -14.13 -13.30 -1.06
CA PRO A 105 -15.48 -12.79 -0.89
C PRO A 105 -15.86 -13.17 0.53
N ALA A 106 -15.50 -12.29 1.47
CA ALA A 106 -15.66 -12.54 2.87
C ALA A 106 -17.16 -12.63 3.10
N SER A 107 -17.64 -13.87 3.22
CA SER A 107 -18.74 -14.16 4.14
C SER A 107 -18.49 -13.29 5.36
N PRO A 108 -19.48 -12.49 5.81
CA PRO A 108 -19.30 -11.60 6.94
C PRO A 108 -18.95 -12.47 8.13
N GLY A 109 -17.65 -12.64 8.36
CA GLY A 109 -17.13 -13.46 9.44
C GLY A 109 -17.63 -12.89 10.75
N VAL A 110 -17.73 -13.75 11.76
CA VAL A 110 -18.20 -13.42 13.10
C VAL A 110 -17.61 -12.08 13.56
N VAL A 111 -18.46 -11.06 13.60
CA VAL A 111 -18.07 -9.71 13.99
C VAL A 111 -18.00 -9.70 15.51
N LYS A 112 -16.80 -9.57 16.07
CA LYS A 112 -16.62 -9.45 17.52
C LYS A 112 -17.26 -8.13 18.01
N PRO A 113 -18.04 -8.14 19.11
CA PRO A 113 -18.77 -6.96 19.61
C PRO A 113 -17.89 -5.84 20.20
N GLY A 114 -16.56 -5.90 20.03
CA GLY A 114 -15.60 -4.87 20.49
C GLY A 114 -14.56 -4.53 19.43
N ARG A 115 -14.94 -4.53 18.15
CA ARG A 115 -14.03 -4.28 17.04
C ARG A 115 -13.67 -2.80 16.98
N ASP A 116 -12.38 -2.49 16.88
CA ASP A 116 -11.86 -1.13 16.69
C ASP A 116 -12.37 -0.50 15.38
N GLU A 117 -13.35 0.39 15.50
CA GLU A 117 -14.03 1.06 14.41
C GLU A 117 -13.09 1.92 13.56
N GLN A 118 -12.07 2.54 14.15
CA GLN A 118 -11.14 3.42 13.45
C GLN A 118 -10.31 2.62 12.45
N ARG A 119 -9.83 1.44 12.87
CA ARG A 119 -9.14 0.50 11.96
C ARG A 119 -10.04 -0.05 10.87
N VAL A 120 -11.32 -0.28 11.15
CA VAL A 120 -12.28 -0.73 10.13
C VAL A 120 -12.53 0.36 9.10
N ARG A 121 -12.76 1.60 9.56
CA ARG A 121 -12.97 2.76 8.71
C ARG A 121 -11.78 2.99 7.78
N GLN A 122 -10.56 2.98 8.31
CA GLN A 122 -9.35 3.09 7.50
C GLN A 122 -9.23 1.97 6.47
N ARG A 123 -9.64 0.75 6.81
CA ARG A 123 -9.64 -0.39 5.86
C ARG A 123 -10.63 -0.17 4.73
N TYR A 124 -11.84 0.31 5.02
CA TYR A 124 -12.85 0.58 3.99
C TYR A 124 -12.46 1.74 3.08
N LEU A 125 -11.81 2.78 3.60
CA LEU A 125 -11.29 3.88 2.78
C LEU A 125 -10.23 3.43 1.76
N ARG A 126 -9.58 2.29 1.99
CA ARG A 126 -8.57 1.73 1.06
C ARG A 126 -9.15 0.76 0.04
N MET A 127 -10.45 0.46 0.12
CA MET A 127 -11.15 -0.43 -0.81
C MET A 127 -11.81 0.35 -1.95
N SER A 128 -12.01 -0.30 -3.10
CA SER A 128 -12.78 0.30 -4.19
C SER A 128 -14.26 0.40 -3.82
N LYS A 129 -14.97 1.37 -4.43
CA LYS A 129 -16.41 1.56 -4.23
C LYS A 129 -17.20 0.27 -4.49
N GLU A 130 -16.85 -0.47 -5.54
CA GLU A 130 -17.49 -1.75 -5.87
C GLU A 130 -17.30 -2.82 -4.80
N ALA A 131 -16.10 -2.92 -4.22
CA ALA A 131 -15.82 -3.87 -3.15
C ALA A 131 -16.63 -3.55 -1.88
N ILE A 132 -16.78 -2.25 -1.57
CA ILE A 132 -17.62 -1.80 -0.45
C ILE A 132 -19.08 -2.16 -0.70
N VAL A 133 -19.61 -1.87 -1.88
CA VAL A 133 -21.01 -2.18 -2.25
C VAL A 133 -21.29 -3.68 -2.18
N LYS A 134 -20.44 -4.53 -2.77
CA LYS A 134 -20.60 -5.99 -2.70
C LYS A 134 -20.66 -6.48 -1.26
N ARG A 135 -19.74 -5.97 -0.41
CA ARG A 135 -19.68 -6.33 1.01
C ARG A 135 -20.91 -5.87 1.78
N LEU A 136 -21.43 -4.67 1.49
CA LEU A 136 -22.64 -4.14 2.12
C LEU A 136 -23.86 -5.03 1.79
N ILE A 137 -24.04 -5.37 0.51
CA ILE A 137 -25.12 -6.26 0.07
C ILE A 137 -25.02 -7.62 0.77
N THR A 138 -23.81 -8.18 0.90
CA THR A 138 -23.63 -9.45 1.63
C THR A 138 -24.00 -9.30 3.11
N ALA A 139 -23.59 -8.21 3.77
CA ALA A 139 -23.93 -7.97 5.17
C ALA A 139 -25.44 -7.85 5.38
N GLU A 140 -26.14 -7.10 4.52
CA GLU A 140 -27.60 -6.95 4.57
C GLU A 140 -28.32 -8.29 4.41
N ARG A 141 -27.90 -9.12 3.45
CA ARG A 141 -28.47 -10.47 3.27
C ARG A 141 -28.30 -11.34 4.50
N THR A 142 -27.09 -11.37 5.07
CA THR A 142 -26.85 -12.19 6.28
C THR A 142 -27.62 -11.69 7.49
N LEU A 143 -27.84 -10.38 7.62
CA LEU A 143 -28.66 -9.82 8.68
C LEU A 143 -30.13 -10.23 8.52
N ALA A 144 -30.65 -10.21 7.29
CA ALA A 144 -32.00 -10.65 6.99
C ALA A 144 -32.19 -12.15 7.33
N GLU A 145 -31.25 -13.00 6.89
CA GLU A 145 -31.26 -14.44 7.21
C GLU A 145 -31.19 -14.72 8.71
N GLN A 146 -30.32 -13.99 9.44
CA GLN A 146 -30.22 -14.12 10.89
C GLN A 146 -31.51 -13.71 11.60
N ARG A 147 -32.15 -12.63 11.14
CA ARG A 147 -33.40 -12.14 11.70
C ARG A 147 -34.54 -13.12 11.47
N GLU A 148 -34.64 -13.70 10.28
CA GLU A 148 -35.63 -14.72 9.95
C GLU A 148 -35.45 -15.96 10.82
N ARG A 149 -34.21 -16.48 10.91
CA ARG A 149 -33.90 -17.62 11.79
C ARG A 149 -34.23 -17.36 13.25
N TRP A 150 -33.98 -16.15 13.73
CA TRP A 150 -34.33 -15.75 15.10
C TRP A 150 -35.84 -15.75 15.31
N LEU A 151 -36.61 -15.19 14.37
CA LEU A 151 -38.07 -15.18 14.45
C LEU A 151 -38.65 -16.60 14.41
N SER A 152 -38.19 -17.46 13.50
CA SER A 152 -38.61 -18.86 13.44
C SER A 152 -38.35 -19.60 14.75
N GLN A 153 -37.17 -19.40 15.36
CA GLN A 153 -36.85 -20.02 16.65
C GLN A 153 -37.75 -19.51 17.78
N GLN A 154 -38.06 -18.22 17.80
CA GLN A 154 -38.98 -17.66 18.80
C GLN A 154 -40.40 -18.19 18.62
N ASP A 155 -40.89 -18.28 17.38
CA ASP A 155 -42.20 -18.83 17.05
C ASP A 155 -42.30 -20.32 17.44
N GLU A 156 -41.25 -21.10 17.17
CA GLU A 156 -41.16 -22.49 17.65
C GLU A 156 -41.26 -22.57 19.17
N VAL A 157 -40.48 -21.78 19.91
CA VAL A 157 -40.54 -21.76 21.38
C VAL A 157 -41.92 -21.37 21.88
N LEU A 158 -42.56 -20.36 21.28
CA LEU A 158 -43.90 -19.93 21.65
C LEU A 158 -44.95 -21.01 21.39
N THR A 159 -44.91 -21.66 20.23
CA THR A 159 -45.84 -22.75 19.91
C THR A 159 -45.68 -23.94 20.84
N TRP A 160 -44.45 -24.29 21.24
CA TRP A 160 -44.19 -25.31 22.26
C TRP A 160 -44.77 -24.93 23.62
N ARG A 161 -44.59 -23.68 24.07
CA ARG A 161 -45.16 -23.20 25.34
C ARG A 161 -46.68 -23.26 25.35
N LEU A 162 -47.32 -22.75 24.30
CA LEU A 162 -48.79 -22.76 24.20
C LEU A 162 -49.35 -24.19 24.19
N ARG A 163 -48.68 -25.13 23.52
CA ARG A 163 -49.05 -26.55 23.55
C ARG A 163 -48.88 -27.17 24.92
N ALA A 164 -47.80 -26.84 25.63
CA ALA A 164 -47.56 -27.33 26.99
C ALA A 164 -48.64 -26.83 27.96
N GLU A 165 -48.96 -25.53 27.93
CA GLU A 165 -50.04 -24.95 28.74
C GLU A 165 -51.40 -25.61 28.45
N ALA A 166 -51.72 -25.84 27.17
CA ALA A 166 -52.97 -26.52 26.79
C ALA A 166 -53.02 -28.00 27.25
N ALA A 167 -51.88 -28.69 27.25
CA ALA A 167 -51.82 -30.07 27.76
C ALA A 167 -51.98 -30.10 29.30
N GLU A 168 -51.39 -29.14 30.00
CA GLU A 168 -51.53 -28.99 31.46
C GLU A 168 -52.98 -28.71 31.85
N THR A 169 -53.67 -27.79 31.17
CA THR A 169 -55.09 -27.49 31.44
C THR A 169 -55.97 -28.73 31.22
N GLN A 170 -55.76 -29.48 30.13
CA GLN A 170 -56.49 -30.73 29.87
C GLN A 170 -56.23 -31.79 30.95
N LEU A 171 -55.00 -31.92 31.44
CA LEU A 171 -54.67 -32.82 32.53
C LEU A 171 -55.37 -32.41 33.85
N GLN A 172 -55.42 -31.12 34.15
CA GLN A 172 -56.13 -30.61 35.32
C GLN A 172 -57.64 -30.88 35.23
N GLU A 173 -58.25 -30.63 34.08
CA GLU A 173 -59.68 -30.94 33.85
C GLU A 173 -59.98 -32.44 34.00
N ARG A 174 -59.12 -33.30 33.44
CA ARG A 174 -59.26 -34.76 33.59
C ARG A 174 -59.14 -35.23 35.04
N LYS A 175 -58.19 -34.67 35.80
CA LYS A 175 -58.05 -34.94 37.24
C LYS A 175 -59.26 -34.47 38.04
N ALA A 176 -59.80 -33.30 37.72
CA ALA A 176 -61.00 -32.77 38.36
C ALA A 176 -62.23 -33.68 38.10
N ARG A 177 -62.44 -34.12 36.86
CA ARG A 177 -63.54 -35.02 36.48
C ARG A 177 -63.45 -36.40 37.15
N THR A 178 -62.26 -36.99 37.20
CA THR A 178 -62.05 -38.30 37.85
C THR A 178 -62.20 -38.25 39.36
N SER A 179 -61.97 -37.08 39.99
CA SER A 179 -62.18 -36.87 41.42
C SER A 179 -63.67 -36.72 41.77
N GLN A 180 -64.49 -36.16 40.87
CA GLN A 180 -65.93 -36.01 41.07
C GLN A 180 -66.73 -37.31 40.88
N GLN A 181 -66.20 -38.31 40.15
CA GLN A 181 -66.85 -39.61 39.96
C GLN A 181 -66.57 -40.64 41.07
N LYS A 182 -65.68 -40.33 42.02
CA LYS A 182 -65.30 -41.21 43.14
C LYS A 182 -65.99 -40.87 44.47
N LEU A 183 -66.91 -39.92 44.46
CA LEU A 183 -67.80 -39.54 45.57
C LEU A 183 -69.23 -40.02 45.26
#